data_AF-A0A2V9VML8-F1
#
_entry.id   AF-A0A2V9VML8-F1
#
_cell.length_a   1.000
_cell.length_b   1.000
_cell.length_c   1.000
_cell.angle_alpha   90.00
_cell.angle_beta   90.00
_cell.angle_gamma   90.00
#
_symmetry.space_group_name_H-M   'P 1'
#
loop_
_entity.id
_entity.type
_entity.pdbx_description
1 polymer ?
#
loop_
_entity_poly.entity_id
_entity_poly.type
_entity_poly.pdbx_seq_one_letter_code
_entity_poly.pdbx_strand_id
1 'polypeptide(L)'
;MIVGSSTSSKVTLSLDKCMFIEHWENGKGHVTEKMFAYSPEDKNWGGMFADNEGRVHVFLAGKVSSGTAEFHGPSRGPNGETVLHKLRVVRMAPDRLEETWEKSVDNGANWTTVYRAEYSRAQP
;
A
#
# COMPACT_ATOMS: atom_id res chain seq x y z
N MET A 1 27.34 19.12 3.25
CA MET A 1 26.80 17.82 2.78
C MET A 1 25.42 17.68 3.37
N ILE A 2 24.36 17.98 2.60
CA ILE A 2 22.97 17.72 3.03
C ILE A 2 22.63 16.36 2.43
N VAL A 3 22.43 15.35 3.29
CA VAL A 3 21.98 14.02 2.88
C VAL A 3 20.49 14.14 2.56
N GLY A 4 20.17 14.41 1.29
CA GLY A 4 18.80 14.36 0.80
C GLY A 4 18.35 12.90 0.79
N SER A 5 17.25 12.58 1.48
CA SER A 5 16.63 11.26 1.41
C SER A 5 16.15 11.01 -0.02
N SER A 6 16.75 10.05 -0.72
CA SER A 6 16.37 9.64 -2.08
C SER A 6 15.19 8.65 -2.05
N THR A 7 14.14 8.98 -1.29
CA THR A 7 12.92 8.16 -1.29
C THR A 7 12.28 8.25 -2.67
N SER A 8 11.98 7.11 -3.27
CA SER A 8 11.35 7.07 -4.59
C SER A 8 10.23 6.04 -4.63
N SER A 9 9.22 6.34 -5.45
CA SER A 9 8.12 5.44 -5.76
C SER A 9 7.92 5.43 -7.27
N LYS A 10 7.82 4.24 -7.85
CA LYS A 10 7.54 4.03 -9.27
C LYS A 10 6.39 3.05 -9.41
N VAL A 11 5.33 3.49 -10.07
CA VAL A 11 4.18 2.64 -10.41
C VAL A 11 4.32 2.17 -11.85
N THR A 12 4.16 0.87 -12.07
CA THR A 12 4.14 0.24 -13.39
C THR A 12 2.83 -0.52 -13.60
N LEU A 13 2.36 -0.55 -14.86
CA LEU A 13 1.24 -1.40 -15.26
C LEU A 13 1.81 -2.69 -15.85
N SER A 14 1.23 -3.82 -15.48
CA SER A 14 1.62 -5.16 -15.92
C SER A 14 0.38 -5.95 -16.37
N LEU A 15 0.60 -7.07 -17.06
CA LEU A 15 -0.44 -7.99 -17.53
C LEU A 15 -1.58 -7.25 -18.27
N ASP A 16 -1.23 -6.54 -19.34
CA ASP A 16 -2.19 -5.75 -20.13
C ASP A 16 -2.99 -4.72 -19.32
N LYS A 17 -2.35 -4.17 -18.27
CA LYS A 17 -2.92 -3.19 -17.34
C LYS A 17 -3.95 -3.77 -16.36
N CYS A 18 -4.07 -5.09 -16.26
CA CYS A 18 -4.91 -5.75 -15.25
C CYS A 18 -4.28 -5.75 -13.85
N MET A 19 -2.97 -5.48 -13.75
CA MET A 19 -2.24 -5.35 -12.50
C MET A 19 -1.40 -4.08 -12.50
N PHE A 20 -1.27 -3.44 -11.34
CA PHE A 20 -0.26 -2.42 -11.13
C PHE A 20 0.66 -2.80 -9.97
N ILE A 21 1.92 -2.42 -10.12
CA ILE A 21 2.98 -2.67 -9.15
C ILE A 21 3.61 -1.34 -8.79
N GLU A 22 3.58 -0.99 -7.52
CA GLU A 22 4.40 0.06 -6.96
C GLU A 22 5.70 -0.55 -6.45
N HIS A 23 6.83 -0.01 -6.90
CA HIS A 23 8.14 -0.23 -6.33
C HIS A 23 8.55 1.01 -5.53
N TRP A 24 8.89 0.83 -4.26
CA TRP A 24 9.25 1.91 -3.35
C TRP A 24 10.58 1.63 -2.66
N GLU A 25 11.42 2.64 -2.54
CA GLU A 25 12.70 2.56 -1.82
C GLU A 25 12.92 3.82 -0.96
N ASN A 26 13.49 3.68 0.23
CA ASN A 26 13.80 4.79 1.15
C ASN A 26 15.19 5.43 0.95
N GLY A 27 15.97 5.00 -0.05
CA GLY A 27 17.35 5.44 -0.27
C GLY A 27 18.35 4.95 0.78
N LYS A 28 17.94 4.08 1.71
CA LYS A 28 18.77 3.46 2.76
C LYS A 28 18.82 1.94 2.62
N GLY A 29 18.47 1.43 1.45
CA GLY A 29 18.46 -0.01 1.14
C GLY A 29 17.21 -0.76 1.58
N HIS A 30 16.18 -0.10 2.10
CA HIS A 30 14.87 -0.76 2.30
C HIS A 30 14.02 -0.60 1.05
N VAL A 31 13.56 -1.73 0.52
CA VAL A 31 12.81 -1.81 -0.74
C VAL A 31 11.51 -2.56 -0.48
N THR A 32 10.42 -2.03 -1.01
CA THR A 32 9.10 -2.65 -0.91
C THR A 32 8.40 -2.68 -2.26
N GLU A 33 7.57 -3.69 -2.47
CA GLU A 33 6.67 -3.75 -3.61
C GLU A 33 5.23 -3.95 -3.15
N LYS A 34 4.31 -3.20 -3.76
CA LYS A 34 2.87 -3.38 -3.61
C LYS A 34 2.27 -3.72 -4.96
N MET A 35 1.63 -4.88 -5.06
CA MET A 35 0.92 -5.35 -6.25
C MET A 35 -0.57 -5.29 -5.98
N PHE A 36 -1.35 -4.78 -6.93
CA PHE A 36 -2.81 -4.78 -6.85
C PHE A 36 -3.42 -5.16 -8.20
N ALA A 37 -4.48 -5.95 -8.14
CA ALA A 37 -5.24 -6.39 -9.30
C ALA A 37 -6.73 -6.44 -8.98
N TYR A 38 -7.56 -6.21 -9.99
CA TYR A 38 -9.00 -6.36 -9.88
C TYR A 38 -9.41 -7.77 -10.32
N SER A 39 -10.22 -8.45 -9.50
CA SER A 39 -10.89 -9.70 -9.84
C SER A 39 -12.30 -9.40 -10.35
N PRO A 40 -12.59 -9.60 -11.65
CA PRO A 40 -13.95 -9.44 -12.19
C PRO A 40 -14.96 -10.41 -11.59
N GLU A 41 -14.52 -11.64 -11.28
CA GLU A 41 -15.34 -12.71 -10.72
C GLU A 41 -15.81 -12.34 -9.29
N ASP A 42 -14.89 -11.84 -8.47
CA ASP A 42 -15.18 -11.44 -7.08
C ASP A 42 -15.70 -10.00 -6.97
N LYS A 43 -15.65 -9.24 -8.08
CA LYS A 43 -15.93 -7.80 -8.14
C LYS A 43 -15.18 -7.02 -7.06
N ASN A 44 -13.92 -7.39 -6.85
CA ASN A 44 -13.12 -6.96 -5.72
C ASN A 44 -11.67 -6.74 -6.13
N TRP A 45 -11.01 -5.78 -5.48
CA TRP A 45 -9.57 -5.64 -5.62
C TRP A 45 -8.84 -6.50 -4.60
N GLY A 46 -7.84 -7.24 -5.06
CA GLY A 46 -6.85 -7.91 -4.22
C GLY A 46 -5.51 -7.20 -4.29
N GLY A 47 -4.66 -7.45 -3.31
CA GLY A 47 -3.30 -6.95 -3.36
C GLY A 47 -2.34 -7.69 -2.43
N MET A 48 -1.06 -7.42 -2.63
CA MET A 48 0.02 -7.95 -1.81
C MET A 48 1.08 -6.88 -1.63
N PHE A 49 1.59 -6.78 -0.42
CA PHE A 49 2.81 -6.04 -0.08
C PHE A 49 3.90 -7.05 0.27
N ALA A 50 5.12 -6.80 -0.18
CA ALA A 50 6.31 -7.49 0.28
C ALA A 50 7.47 -6.50 0.42
N ASP A 51 8.43 -6.82 1.28
CA ASP A 51 9.68 -6.08 1.38
C ASP A 51 10.92 -6.97 1.37
N ASN A 52 12.08 -6.34 1.22
CA ASN A 52 13.37 -7.01 1.20
C ASN A 52 13.86 -7.49 2.59
N GLU A 53 13.02 -7.40 3.63
CA GLU A 53 13.25 -8.00 4.95
C GLU A 53 12.39 -9.27 5.15
N GLY A 54 11.63 -9.68 4.13
CA GLY A 54 10.81 -10.89 4.14
C GLY A 54 9.43 -10.70 4.77
N ARG A 55 9.01 -9.46 5.05
CA ARG A 55 7.64 -9.20 5.53
C ARG A 55 6.69 -9.22 4.34
N VAL A 56 5.54 -9.88 4.53
CA VAL A 56 4.49 -10.02 3.51
C VAL A 56 3.14 -9.68 4.12
N HIS A 57 2.31 -8.97 3.36
CA HIS A 57 0.92 -8.71 3.71
C HIS A 57 0.02 -8.90 2.50
N VAL A 58 -1.16 -9.50 2.70
CA VAL A 58 -2.14 -9.75 1.62
C VAL A 58 -3.41 -8.98 1.92
N PHE A 59 -3.84 -8.17 0.97
CA PHE A 59 -5.11 -7.46 0.98
C PHE A 59 -6.16 -8.30 0.25
N LEU A 60 -7.22 -8.67 0.98
CA LEU A 60 -8.28 -9.57 0.50
C LEU A 60 -9.57 -8.83 0.14
N ALA A 61 -9.76 -7.61 0.63
CA ALA A 61 -10.95 -6.81 0.36
C ALA A 61 -10.55 -5.39 -0.04
N GLY A 62 -10.81 -5.02 -1.29
CA GLY A 62 -10.39 -3.75 -1.86
C GLY A 62 -11.51 -3.05 -2.62
N LYS A 63 -11.68 -1.76 -2.34
CA LYS A 63 -12.65 -0.87 -3.02
C LYS A 63 -11.92 0.34 -3.57
N VAL A 64 -12.13 0.60 -4.85
CA VAL A 64 -11.52 1.73 -5.56
C VAL A 64 -12.63 2.57 -6.21
N SER A 65 -12.53 3.88 -6.06
CA SER A 65 -13.39 4.90 -6.65
C SER A 65 -12.53 6.00 -7.30
N SER A 66 -13.16 7.04 -7.88
CA SER A 66 -12.45 8.08 -8.64
C SER A 66 -11.40 8.87 -7.83
N GLY A 67 -11.54 8.92 -6.50
CA GLY A 67 -10.63 9.68 -5.62
C GLY A 67 -10.06 8.88 -4.45
N THR A 68 -10.52 7.65 -4.23
CA THR A 68 -10.09 6.85 -3.08
C THR A 68 -9.88 5.40 -3.44
N ALA A 69 -8.90 4.77 -2.81
CA ALA A 69 -8.74 3.33 -2.77
C ALA A 69 -8.59 2.90 -1.30
N GLU A 70 -9.26 1.83 -0.91
CA GLU A 70 -9.16 1.26 0.42
C GLU A 70 -9.03 -0.25 0.33
N PHE A 71 -8.04 -0.81 1.01
CA PHE A 71 -7.70 -2.23 1.01
C PHE A 71 -7.57 -2.74 2.43
N HIS A 72 -8.11 -3.94 2.68
CA HIS A 72 -8.11 -4.59 3.99
C HIS A 72 -7.53 -5.99 3.90
N GLY A 73 -6.81 -6.40 4.96
CA GLY A 73 -6.21 -7.72 5.03
C GLY A 73 -5.80 -8.10 6.46
N PRO A 74 -5.83 -9.40 6.82
CA PRO A 74 -5.27 -9.87 8.06
C PRO A 74 -3.76 -10.14 7.93
N SER A 75 -3.03 -10.04 9.04
CA SER A 75 -1.70 -10.61 9.22
C SER A 75 -1.61 -11.31 10.57
N ARG A 76 -0.45 -11.92 10.86
CA ARG A 76 -0.15 -12.53 12.15
C ARG A 76 0.87 -11.69 12.89
N GLY A 77 0.55 -11.35 14.13
CA GLY A 77 1.50 -10.72 15.03
C GLY A 77 2.52 -11.72 15.59
N PRO A 78 3.50 -11.23 16.38
CA PRO A 78 4.60 -12.05 16.89
C PRO A 78 4.16 -13.26 17.73
N ASN A 79 2.98 -13.20 18.35
CA ASN A 79 2.43 -14.28 19.17
C ASN A 79 1.35 -15.11 18.42
N GLY A 80 1.22 -14.92 17.11
CA GLY A 80 0.24 -15.61 16.26
C GLY A 80 -1.17 -15.01 16.28
N GLU A 81 -1.37 -13.91 17.01
CA GLU A 81 -2.62 -13.16 17.04
C GLU A 81 -2.95 -12.55 15.67
N THR A 82 -4.23 -12.38 15.37
CA THR A 82 -4.67 -11.70 14.15
C THR A 82 -4.48 -10.19 14.30
N VAL A 83 -3.80 -9.57 13.33
CA VAL A 83 -3.71 -8.12 13.19
C VAL A 83 -4.47 -7.73 11.93
N LEU A 84 -5.43 -6.81 12.03
CA LEU A 84 -6.12 -6.26 10.87
C LEU A 84 -5.33 -5.08 10.31
N HIS A 85 -5.30 -4.97 8.99
CA HIS A 85 -4.64 -3.88 8.29
C HIS A 85 -5.63 -3.18 7.37
N LYS A 86 -5.47 -1.86 7.27
CA LYS A 86 -6.21 -1.00 6.35
C LYS A 86 -5.24 -0.08 5.64
N LEU A 87 -5.15 -0.21 4.33
CA LEU A 87 -4.40 0.69 3.47
C LEU A 87 -5.39 1.60 2.75
N ARG A 88 -5.20 2.91 2.86
CA ARG A 88 -6.05 3.91 2.22
C ARG A 88 -5.20 4.85 1.37
N VAL A 89 -5.62 5.06 0.14
CA VAL A 89 -5.06 6.07 -0.77
C VAL A 89 -6.14 7.09 -1.08
N VAL A 90 -5.82 8.38 -0.94
CA VAL A 90 -6.72 9.49 -1.24
C VAL A 90 -6.04 10.43 -2.23
N ARG A 91 -6.71 10.71 -3.35
CA ARG A 91 -6.29 11.74 -4.29
C ARG A 91 -6.53 13.13 -3.68
N MET A 92 -5.45 13.88 -3.46
CA MET A 92 -5.49 15.24 -2.91
C MET A 92 -5.54 16.29 -4.02
N ALA A 93 -4.92 16.01 -5.17
CA ALA A 93 -4.92 16.84 -6.38
C ALA A 93 -4.67 15.95 -7.62
N PRO A 94 -4.71 16.45 -8.87
CA PRO A 94 -4.43 15.64 -10.05
C PRO A 94 -3.10 14.86 -9.97
N ASP A 95 -2.08 15.49 -9.40
CA ASP A 95 -0.72 14.96 -9.27
C ASP A 95 -0.27 14.75 -7.83
N ARG A 96 -1.21 14.75 -6.88
CA ARG A 96 -0.91 14.51 -5.46
C ARG A 96 -1.86 13.52 -4.84
N LEU A 97 -1.32 12.60 -4.05
CA LEU A 97 -2.09 11.65 -3.25
C LEU A 97 -1.48 11.49 -1.87
N GLU A 98 -2.31 11.06 -0.93
CA GLU A 98 -1.89 10.61 0.39
C GLU A 98 -2.15 9.10 0.51
N GLU A 99 -1.19 8.38 1.06
CA GLU A 99 -1.33 7.00 1.50
C GLU A 99 -1.28 6.94 3.02
N THR A 100 -2.17 6.17 3.62
CA THR A 100 -2.14 5.84 5.04
C THR A 100 -2.28 4.34 5.21
N TRP A 101 -1.42 3.74 6.04
CA TRP A 101 -1.55 2.37 6.50
C TRP A 101 -1.85 2.36 7.99
N GLU A 102 -2.96 1.76 8.37
CA GLU A 102 -3.37 1.55 9.74
C GLU A 102 -3.37 0.05 10.09
N LYS A 103 -3.16 -0.26 11.37
CA LYS A 103 -3.41 -1.59 11.92
C LYS A 103 -4.35 -1.55 13.11
N SER A 104 -5.03 -2.66 13.36
CA SER A 104 -5.85 -2.90 14.55
C SER A 104 -5.52 -4.27 15.14
N VAL A 105 -5.40 -4.32 16.47
CA VAL A 105 -5.15 -5.55 17.25
C VAL A 105 -6.34 -5.95 18.10
N ASP A 106 -7.45 -5.21 17.99
CA ASP A 106 -8.67 -5.36 18.78
C ASP A 106 -9.89 -5.55 17.88
N ASN A 107 -9.70 -6.31 16.80
CA ASN A 107 -10.74 -6.66 15.82
C ASN A 107 -11.43 -5.46 15.17
N GLY A 108 -10.68 -4.37 14.95
CA GLY A 108 -11.14 -3.18 14.24
C GLY A 108 -11.80 -2.13 15.13
N ALA A 109 -11.80 -2.31 16.46
CA ALA A 109 -12.34 -1.33 17.40
C ALA A 109 -11.50 -0.05 17.43
N ASN A 110 -10.17 -0.17 17.42
CA ASN A 110 -9.24 0.95 17.32
C ASN A 110 -8.22 0.73 16.21
N TRP A 111 -7.86 1.81 15.52
CA TRP A 111 -6.89 1.80 14.42
C TRP A 111 -5.71 2.71 14.75
N THR A 112 -4.50 2.22 14.54
CA THR A 112 -3.25 2.98 14.72
C THR A 112 -2.56 3.14 13.38
N THR A 113 -2.28 4.37 12.97
CA THR A 113 -1.46 4.65 11.78
C THR A 113 -0.04 4.17 12.00
N VAL A 114 0.44 3.29 11.11
CA VAL A 114 1.81 2.78 11.10
C VAL A 114 2.63 3.34 9.94
N TYR A 115 1.98 3.87 8.92
CA TYR A 115 2.63 4.57 7.81
C TYR A 115 1.71 5.67 7.29
N ARG A 116 2.30 6.81 6.94
CA ARG A 116 1.63 7.89 6.22
C ARG A 116 2.64 8.57 5.31
N ALA A 117 2.27 8.77 4.05
CA ALA A 117 3.10 9.46 3.08
C ALA A 117 2.25 10.25 2.09
N GLU A 118 2.74 11.42 1.72
CA GLU A 118 2.23 12.18 0.59
C GLU A 118 3.14 11.96 -0.61
N TYR A 119 2.53 11.71 -1.77
CA TYR A 119 3.23 11.51 -3.03
C TYR A 119 2.86 12.65 -3.98
N SER A 120 3.87 13.16 -4.67
CA SER A 120 3.70 14.06 -5.80
C SER A 120 4.24 13.40 -7.05
N ARG A 121 3.54 13.54 -8.18
CA ARG A 121 4.04 13.03 -9.46
C ARG A 121 5.40 13.65 -9.75
N ALA A 122 6.40 12.81 -10.05
CA ALA A 122 7.66 13.29 -10.57
C ALA A 122 7.41 14.05 -11.89
N GLN A 123 7.99 15.25 -12.02
CA GLN A 123 7.90 15.98 -13.28
C GLN A 123 8.54 15.15 -14.41
N PRO A 124 7.96 15.17 -15.63
CA PRO A 124 8.54 14.51 -16.80
C PRO A 124 9.98 14.94 -17.09
#